data_AF-A0A1M5QGK6-F1
#
_entry.id   AF-A0A1M5QGK6-F1
#
_cell.length_a   1.000
_cell.length_b   1.000
_cell.length_c   1.000
_cell.angle_alpha   90.00
_cell.angle_beta   90.00
_cell.angle_gamma   90.00
#
_symmetry.space_group_name_H-M   'P 1'
#
loop_
_entity.id
_entity.type
_entity.pdbx_description
1 polymer ?
#
loop_
_entity_poly.entity_id
_entity_poly.type
_entity_poly.pdbx_seq_one_letter_code
_entity_poly.pdbx_strand_id
1 'polypeptide(L)'
;MTDQVEEFVETDEDDEYYKMLTLIGRSPEEDERISIHEAGHALAARLLGHPLGGATVDPDPNGKYGGLVWGPRHSVAFGKHGDCDDVPELCDKIAALMPNDGELRNDTADIYLHAMNRCIELAAAAVAERMLLPGEPVPSVSDVEHTIKYAALVCRSPEAAEKFISLCETMARDLLRPYAFILIALSTVLKIRRTLTGKEIDDLIANTCAGFKLAAEHGRRADWRARELAANSFQIECGHVNFASLPQSAPDRVG
;
A
#
# COMPACT_ATOMS: atom_id res chain seq x y z
N MET A 1 54.58 -1.56 11.27
CA MET A 1 53.26 -1.40 11.91
C MET A 1 52.81 0.01 11.60
N THR A 2 52.17 0.16 10.45
CA THR A 2 51.56 1.40 9.98
C THR A 2 50.07 1.23 10.22
N ASP A 3 49.55 2.00 11.18
CA ASP A 3 48.12 2.19 11.40
C ASP A 3 47.49 2.67 10.09
N GLN A 4 46.64 1.83 9.50
CA GLN A 4 45.68 2.27 8.51
C GLN A 4 44.48 2.77 9.28
N VAL A 5 44.38 4.10 9.37
CA VAL A 5 43.14 4.78 9.72
C VAL A 5 42.19 4.49 8.55
N GLU A 6 41.20 3.63 8.77
CA GLU A 6 40.04 3.53 7.88
C GLU A 6 39.35 4.89 7.93
N GLU A 7 39.58 5.68 6.88
CA GLU A 7 38.84 6.92 6.61
C GLU A 7 37.40 6.50 6.28
N PHE A 8 36.54 6.59 7.29
CA PHE A 8 35.09 6.52 7.11
C PHE A 8 34.71 7.66 6.17
N VAL A 9 34.37 7.32 4.93
CA VAL A 9 33.75 8.24 3.99
C VAL A 9 32.33 8.46 4.50
N GLU A 10 32.13 9.49 5.34
CA GLU A 10 30.80 10.07 5.55
C GLU A 10 30.33 10.59 4.19
N THR A 11 29.34 9.93 3.62
CA THR A 11 28.71 10.38 2.38
C THR A 11 27.81 11.57 2.69
N ASP A 12 28.16 12.75 2.17
CA ASP A 12 27.45 14.04 2.32
C ASP A 12 25.91 13.96 2.09
N GLU A 13 25.41 12.93 1.40
CA GLU A 13 23.99 12.72 1.08
C GLU A 13 23.11 12.39 2.30
N ASP A 14 23.64 11.68 3.31
CA ASP A 14 22.90 11.42 4.55
C ASP A 14 22.58 12.75 5.25
N ASP A 15 23.52 13.69 5.17
CA ASP A 15 23.46 14.95 5.89
C ASP A 15 22.35 15.89 5.35
N GLU A 16 22.04 15.87 4.04
CA GLU A 16 20.95 16.68 3.47
C GLU A 16 19.56 16.20 3.87
N TYR A 17 19.34 14.89 3.90
CA TYR A 17 18.05 14.30 4.30
C TYR A 17 17.74 14.61 5.77
N TYR A 18 18.69 14.38 6.68
CA TYR A 18 18.48 14.69 8.10
C TYR A 18 18.33 16.20 8.35
N LYS A 19 19.04 17.05 7.60
CA LYS A 19 18.84 18.52 7.65
C LYS A 19 17.43 18.91 7.23
N MET A 20 16.92 18.35 6.12
CA MET A 20 15.56 18.60 5.64
C MET A 20 14.51 18.16 6.67
N LEU A 21 14.66 16.97 7.24
CA LEU A 21 13.78 16.47 8.29
C LEU A 21 13.78 17.35 9.55
N THR A 22 14.97 17.78 9.98
CA THR A 22 15.12 18.68 11.13
C THR A 22 14.42 20.01 10.89
N LEU A 23 14.51 20.57 9.67
CA LEU A 23 13.85 21.82 9.30
C LEU A 23 12.32 21.73 9.37
N ILE A 24 11.75 20.56 9.04
CA ILE A 24 10.31 20.31 9.13
C ILE A 24 9.88 19.71 10.48
N GLY A 25 10.82 19.60 11.44
CA GLY A 25 10.55 19.12 12.80
C GLY A 25 10.17 17.63 12.87
N ARG A 26 10.68 16.80 11.95
CA ARG A 26 10.28 15.40 11.79
C ARG A 26 11.44 14.44 12.03
N SER A 27 11.16 13.27 12.60
CA SER A 27 12.14 12.18 12.69
C SER A 27 12.14 11.30 11.43
N PRO A 28 13.22 10.55 11.14
CA PRO A 28 13.26 9.61 10.02
C PRO A 28 12.16 8.55 10.07
N GLU A 29 11.85 8.06 11.27
CA GLU A 29 10.81 7.06 11.52
C GLU A 29 9.41 7.65 11.29
N GLU A 30 9.21 8.90 11.72
CA GLU A 30 7.96 9.61 11.46
C GLU A 30 7.78 9.87 9.96
N ASP A 31 8.84 10.22 9.24
CA ASP A 31 8.79 10.44 7.79
C ASP A 31 8.51 9.16 7.00
N GLU A 32 9.11 8.04 7.41
CA GLU A 32 8.79 6.72 6.87
C GLU A 32 7.33 6.36 7.12
N ARG A 33 6.84 6.54 8.36
CA ARG A 33 5.44 6.28 8.71
C ARG A 33 4.48 7.10 7.87
N ILE A 34 4.69 8.42 7.77
CA ILE A 34 3.84 9.30 6.97
C ILE A 34 3.89 8.89 5.49
N SER A 35 5.06 8.54 4.95
CA SER A 35 5.16 8.08 3.57
C SER A 35 4.37 6.80 3.29
N ILE A 36 4.35 5.87 4.25
CA ILE A 36 3.54 4.64 4.16
C ILE A 36 2.05 4.96 4.33
N HIS A 37 1.71 5.86 5.25
CA HIS A 37 0.36 6.33 5.53
C HIS A 37 -0.29 6.91 4.26
N GLU A 38 0.36 7.90 3.63
CA GLU A 38 -0.14 8.55 2.42
C GLU A 38 -0.17 7.60 1.21
N ALA A 39 0.80 6.68 1.12
CA ALA A 39 0.77 5.63 0.09
C ALA A 39 -0.43 4.69 0.25
N GLY A 40 -0.84 4.39 1.49
CA GLY A 40 -2.05 3.62 1.81
C GLY A 40 -3.31 4.28 1.29
N HIS A 41 -3.51 5.57 1.62
CA HIS A 41 -4.62 6.37 1.10
C HIS A 41 -4.64 6.41 -0.43
N ALA A 42 -3.51 6.75 -1.05
CA ALA A 42 -3.41 6.89 -2.50
C ALA A 42 -3.68 5.58 -3.24
N LEU A 43 -3.13 4.46 -2.77
CA LEU A 43 -3.37 3.16 -3.43
C LEU A 43 -4.83 2.71 -3.27
N ALA A 44 -5.41 2.85 -2.07
CA ALA A 44 -6.81 2.50 -1.84
C ALA A 44 -7.74 3.34 -2.72
N ALA A 45 -7.53 4.65 -2.80
CA ALA A 45 -8.26 5.53 -3.71
C ALA A 45 -8.23 5.02 -5.15
N ARG A 46 -7.05 4.63 -5.67
CA ARG A 46 -6.94 4.07 -7.03
C ARG A 46 -7.67 2.75 -7.19
N LEU A 47 -7.56 1.85 -6.23
CA LEU A 47 -8.22 0.54 -6.28
C LEU A 47 -9.75 0.65 -6.20
N LEU A 48 -10.26 1.68 -5.52
CA LEU A 48 -11.69 2.03 -5.47
C LEU A 48 -12.16 2.83 -6.71
N GLY A 49 -11.28 3.12 -7.66
CA GLY A 49 -11.60 3.88 -8.86
C GLY A 49 -11.76 5.39 -8.63
N HIS A 50 -11.25 5.91 -7.52
CA HIS A 50 -11.28 7.34 -7.23
C HIS A 50 -10.16 8.10 -7.99
N PRO A 51 -10.46 9.31 -8.51
CA PRO A 51 -9.46 10.12 -9.17
C PRO A 51 -8.53 10.80 -8.15
N LEU A 52 -7.21 10.66 -8.35
CA LEU A 52 -6.19 11.37 -7.58
C LEU A 52 -5.69 12.62 -8.32
N GLY A 53 -5.47 13.67 -7.54
CA GLY A 53 -4.72 14.87 -7.91
C GLY A 53 -3.26 14.74 -7.51
N GLY A 54 -2.97 14.08 -6.39
CA GLY A 54 -1.61 13.78 -5.94
C GLY A 54 -1.53 13.33 -4.49
N ALA A 55 -0.31 13.12 -4.03
CA ALA A 55 0.04 12.83 -2.64
C ALA A 55 1.30 13.61 -2.25
N THR A 56 1.38 14.07 -1.00
CA THR A 56 2.55 14.72 -0.43
C THR A 56 2.78 14.25 0.99
N VAL A 57 4.04 14.15 1.37
CA VAL A 57 4.46 13.93 2.76
C VAL A 57 5.00 15.22 3.38
N ASP A 58 5.06 16.32 2.65
CA ASP A 58 5.45 17.60 3.23
C ASP A 58 4.30 18.14 4.09
N PRO A 59 4.59 18.60 5.32
CA PRO A 59 3.56 19.10 6.21
C PRO A 59 2.99 20.42 5.72
N ASP A 60 1.74 20.70 6.06
CA ASP A 60 1.15 22.02 5.84
C ASP A 60 1.92 23.09 6.63
N PRO A 61 2.28 24.24 6.02
CA PRO A 61 2.98 25.31 6.73
C PRO A 61 2.20 25.89 7.93
N ASN A 62 0.87 25.69 7.99
CA ASN A 62 0.03 26.13 9.12
C ASN A 62 -0.30 24.98 10.09
N GLY A 63 0.34 23.82 9.93
CA GLY A 63 0.18 22.67 10.82
C GLY A 63 -1.14 21.91 10.68
N LYS A 64 -1.86 22.08 9.56
CA LYS A 64 -3.14 21.38 9.33
C LYS A 64 -2.99 19.87 9.11
N TYR A 65 -1.89 19.44 8.50
CA TYR A 65 -1.64 18.04 8.19
C TYR A 65 -0.13 17.74 8.14
N GLY A 66 0.24 16.48 8.40
CA GLY A 66 1.62 15.98 8.25
C GLY A 66 1.93 15.45 6.85
N GLY A 67 0.91 15.02 6.14
CA GLY A 67 0.91 14.60 4.73
C GLY A 67 -0.51 14.77 4.17
N LEU A 68 -0.67 14.64 2.86
CA LEU A 68 -1.97 14.80 2.23
C LEU A 68 -2.06 14.03 0.92
N VAL A 69 -3.14 13.25 0.77
CA VAL A 69 -3.64 12.79 -0.53
C VAL A 69 -4.82 13.65 -0.96
N TRP A 70 -4.81 14.11 -2.22
CA TRP A 70 -5.86 14.96 -2.77
C TRP A 70 -6.27 14.52 -4.18
N GLY A 71 -7.36 15.07 -4.72
CA GLY A 71 -7.90 14.78 -6.05
C GLY A 71 -9.28 15.36 -6.29
N PRO A 72 -9.87 15.32 -7.50
CA PRO A 72 -11.15 15.98 -7.78
C PRO A 72 -12.32 15.61 -6.84
N ARG A 73 -12.20 14.48 -6.13
CA ARG A 73 -13.11 14.01 -5.09
C ARG A 73 -12.45 13.81 -3.71
N HIS A 74 -11.18 14.20 -3.54
CA HIS A 74 -10.35 14.02 -2.33
C HIS A 74 -9.66 15.31 -1.86
N SER A 75 -9.37 16.21 -2.80
CA SER A 75 -8.95 17.57 -2.54
C SER A 75 -10.19 18.23 -2.04
N VAL A 76 -10.19 18.71 -0.79
CA VAL A 76 -10.99 19.91 -0.46
C VAL A 76 -12.36 19.89 -1.17
N ALA A 77 -13.12 18.80 -0.99
CA ALA A 77 -14.56 18.82 -1.26
C ALA A 77 -15.21 19.95 -0.44
N PHE A 78 -14.43 20.47 0.50
CA PHE A 78 -14.50 21.78 1.06
C PHE A 78 -13.14 22.49 0.96
N GLY A 79 -12.97 23.39 -0.02
CA GLY A 79 -11.95 24.45 0.07
C GLY A 79 -11.20 24.81 -1.20
N LYS A 80 -11.83 25.62 -2.05
CA LYS A 80 -11.10 26.79 -2.58
C LYS A 80 -11.18 27.88 -1.51
N HIS A 81 -10.06 28.56 -1.29
CA HIS A 81 -9.92 29.82 -0.54
C HIS A 81 -11.14 30.25 0.31
N GLY A 82 -11.13 29.91 1.59
CA GLY A 82 -11.78 30.73 2.62
C GLY A 82 -13.22 30.41 3.01
N ASP A 83 -13.96 29.55 2.30
CA ASP A 83 -15.33 29.19 2.69
C ASP A 83 -15.70 27.80 2.20
N CYS A 84 -15.81 26.85 3.13
CA CYS A 84 -16.27 25.50 2.88
C CYS A 84 -16.34 24.68 4.19
N ASP A 85 -17.44 23.98 4.41
CA ASP A 85 -17.72 23.23 5.64
C ASP A 85 -16.70 22.11 5.92
N ASP A 86 -16.33 21.80 7.16
CA ASP A 86 -15.46 20.64 7.40
C ASP A 86 -16.19 19.31 7.04
N VAL A 87 -15.49 18.21 6.73
CA VAL A 87 -16.12 16.90 6.42
C VAL A 87 -17.16 16.49 7.49
N PRO A 88 -16.90 16.69 8.80
CA PRO A 88 -17.91 16.49 9.84
C PRO A 88 -19.19 17.30 9.62
N GLU A 89 -19.08 18.58 9.26
CA GLU A 89 -20.22 19.48 9.06
C GLU A 89 -21.04 19.09 7.84
N LEU A 90 -20.41 18.66 6.74
CA LEU A 90 -21.12 18.10 5.60
C LEU A 90 -21.89 16.84 6.00
N CYS A 91 -21.25 15.92 6.72
CA CYS A 91 -21.91 14.69 7.15
C CYS A 91 -23.13 15.02 8.01
N ASP A 92 -23.05 16.03 8.87
CA ASP A 92 -24.19 16.47 9.68
C ASP A 92 -25.33 17.05 8.82
N LYS A 93 -25.01 17.81 7.75
CA LYS A 93 -26.02 18.30 6.78
C LYS A 93 -26.66 17.17 5.98
N ILE A 94 -25.87 16.19 5.54
CA ILE A 94 -26.37 15.02 4.81
C ILE A 94 -27.24 14.15 5.72
N ALA A 95 -26.82 13.94 6.97
CA ALA A 95 -27.56 13.11 7.94
C ALA A 95 -29.01 13.57 8.13
N ALA A 96 -29.27 14.87 8.07
CA ALA A 96 -30.61 15.45 8.13
C ALA A 96 -31.51 15.09 6.92
N LEU A 97 -30.90 14.69 5.80
CA LEU A 97 -31.58 14.27 4.57
C LEU A 97 -31.65 12.74 4.41
N MET A 98 -31.01 11.98 5.30
CA MET A 98 -30.96 10.51 5.20
C MET A 98 -32.29 9.87 5.65
N PRO A 99 -32.74 8.78 4.99
CA PRO A 99 -34.01 8.12 5.30
C PRO A 99 -34.13 7.67 6.75
N ASN A 100 -35.30 7.84 7.35
CA ASN A 100 -35.64 7.36 8.68
C ASN A 100 -35.80 5.83 8.72
N ASP A 101 -36.03 5.29 9.91
CA ASP A 101 -36.24 3.87 10.10
C ASP A 101 -37.52 3.39 9.38
N GLY A 102 -37.38 2.34 8.59
CA GLY A 102 -38.46 1.78 7.78
C GLY A 102 -38.70 2.50 6.44
N GLU A 103 -38.01 3.61 6.16
CA GLU A 103 -38.09 4.28 4.86
C GLU A 103 -37.24 3.58 3.79
N LEU A 104 -37.62 3.78 2.53
CA LEU A 104 -36.88 3.27 1.38
C LEU A 104 -35.52 3.96 1.28
N ARG A 105 -34.50 3.19 0.93
CA ARG A 105 -33.09 3.64 0.88
C ARG A 105 -32.50 3.69 -0.53
N ASN A 106 -33.32 3.43 -1.54
CA ASN A 106 -32.85 3.32 -2.93
C ASN A 106 -32.27 4.65 -3.44
N ASP A 107 -32.90 5.76 -3.07
CA ASP A 107 -32.51 7.10 -3.54
C ASP A 107 -31.24 7.64 -2.86
N THR A 108 -30.75 6.97 -1.81
CA THR A 108 -29.52 7.32 -1.08
C THR A 108 -28.47 6.21 -1.13
N ALA A 109 -28.65 5.22 -2.00
CA ALA A 109 -27.74 4.07 -2.13
C ALA A 109 -26.30 4.49 -2.50
N ASP A 110 -26.18 5.52 -3.34
CA ASP A 110 -24.91 6.13 -3.74
C ASP A 110 -24.20 6.81 -2.56
N ILE A 111 -24.94 7.46 -1.65
CA ILE A 111 -24.39 8.06 -0.42
C ILE A 111 -23.83 6.97 0.50
N TYR A 112 -24.55 5.87 0.70
CA TYR A 112 -24.07 4.75 1.53
C TYR A 112 -22.80 4.12 0.93
N LEU A 113 -22.79 3.90 -0.39
CA LEU A 113 -21.62 3.38 -1.08
C LEU A 113 -20.44 4.34 -0.99
N HIS A 114 -20.69 5.65 -1.13
CA HIS A 114 -19.67 6.67 -0.97
C HIS A 114 -19.08 6.66 0.45
N ALA A 115 -19.93 6.65 1.47
CA ALA A 115 -19.50 6.60 2.87
C ALA A 115 -18.66 5.35 3.17
N MET A 116 -19.08 4.18 2.68
CA MET A 116 -18.30 2.94 2.79
C MET A 116 -16.93 3.07 2.13
N ASN A 117 -16.87 3.54 0.87
CA ASN A 117 -15.62 3.72 0.16
C ASN A 117 -14.70 4.73 0.87
N ARG A 118 -15.24 5.79 1.48
CA ARG A 118 -14.48 6.74 2.28
C ARG A 118 -13.93 6.11 3.56
N CYS A 119 -14.72 5.32 4.29
CA CYS A 119 -14.24 4.59 5.45
C CYS A 119 -13.12 3.59 5.09
N ILE A 120 -13.24 2.90 3.95
CA ILE A 120 -12.18 1.98 3.46
C ILE A 120 -10.90 2.75 3.15
N GLU A 121 -11.01 3.88 2.45
CA GLU A 121 -9.84 4.71 2.11
C GLU A 121 -9.17 5.25 3.37
N LEU A 122 -9.93 5.80 4.32
CA LEU A 122 -9.39 6.34 5.57
C LEU A 122 -8.72 5.24 6.43
N ALA A 123 -9.30 4.04 6.47
CA ALA A 123 -8.71 2.89 7.16
C ALA A 123 -7.43 2.36 6.46
N ALA A 124 -7.29 2.59 5.16
CA ALA A 124 -6.20 2.04 4.36
C ALA A 124 -4.81 2.50 4.83
N ALA A 125 -4.70 3.73 5.34
CA ALA A 125 -3.42 4.24 5.83
C ALA A 125 -2.94 3.51 7.08
N ALA A 126 -3.79 3.35 8.10
CA ALA A 126 -3.47 2.56 9.28
C ALA A 126 -3.20 1.07 8.93
N VAL A 127 -3.94 0.53 7.96
CA VAL A 127 -3.68 -0.82 7.45
C VAL A 127 -2.31 -0.92 6.78
N ALA A 128 -1.92 0.07 5.96
CA ALA A 128 -0.62 0.11 5.30
C ALA A 128 0.52 0.21 6.33
N GLU A 129 0.38 1.07 7.35
CA GLU A 129 1.33 1.14 8.48
C GLU A 129 1.48 -0.23 9.13
N ARG A 130 0.37 -0.91 9.47
CA ARG A 130 0.40 -2.24 10.10
C ARG A 130 1.01 -3.33 9.22
N MET A 131 0.91 -3.19 7.90
CA MET A 131 1.49 -4.15 6.96
C MET A 131 3.00 -4.03 6.82
N LEU A 132 3.54 -2.82 6.97
CA LEU A 132 4.93 -2.52 6.61
C LEU A 132 5.81 -2.11 7.80
N LEU A 133 5.23 -1.66 8.91
CA LEU A 133 5.93 -1.19 10.09
C LEU A 133 5.70 -2.10 11.31
N PRO A 134 6.68 -2.19 12.23
CA PRO A 134 6.47 -2.86 13.50
C PRO A 134 5.57 -2.02 14.42
N GLY A 135 4.68 -2.70 15.16
CA GLY A 135 3.81 -2.08 16.16
C GLY A 135 2.42 -1.72 15.65
N GLU A 136 1.63 -1.09 16.51
CA GLU A 136 0.31 -0.58 16.14
C GLU A 136 0.44 0.80 15.48
N PRO A 137 -0.35 1.08 14.43
CA PRO A 137 -0.39 2.39 13.78
C PRO A 137 -0.71 3.51 14.76
N VAL A 138 -0.14 4.69 14.51
CA VAL A 138 -0.52 5.89 15.28
C VAL A 138 -1.79 6.47 14.65
N PRO A 139 -2.92 6.56 15.38
CA PRO A 139 -4.16 7.06 14.81
C PRO A 139 -4.02 8.51 14.37
N SER A 140 -4.40 8.79 13.11
CA SER A 140 -4.60 10.14 12.61
C SER A 140 -5.93 10.67 13.15
N VAL A 141 -5.89 11.77 13.91
CA VAL A 141 -7.09 12.35 14.55
C VAL A 141 -8.15 12.70 13.50
N SER A 142 -7.75 13.31 12.38
CA SER A 142 -8.66 13.67 11.29
C SER A 142 -9.27 12.44 10.62
N ASP A 143 -8.47 11.38 10.39
CA ASP A 143 -8.99 10.18 9.73
C ASP A 143 -9.99 9.45 10.63
N VAL A 144 -9.72 9.38 11.92
CA VAL A 144 -10.63 8.80 12.92
C VAL A 144 -11.94 9.60 12.96
N GLU A 145 -11.86 10.93 13.07
CA GLU A 145 -13.05 11.79 13.10
C GLU A 145 -13.90 11.66 11.84
N HIS A 146 -13.26 11.74 10.66
CA HIS A 146 -13.95 11.58 9.38
C HIS A 146 -14.57 10.19 9.24
N THR A 147 -13.86 9.14 9.66
CA THR A 147 -14.34 7.76 9.59
C THR A 147 -15.59 7.57 10.44
N ILE A 148 -15.61 8.13 11.65
CA ILE A 148 -16.79 8.10 12.53
C ILE A 148 -17.97 8.83 11.87
N LYS A 149 -17.74 9.99 11.27
CA LYS A 149 -18.79 10.79 10.61
C LYS A 149 -19.38 10.08 9.39
N TYR A 150 -18.56 9.46 8.55
CA TYR A 150 -19.06 8.63 7.44
C TYR A 150 -19.79 7.39 7.93
N ALA A 151 -19.28 6.71 8.96
CA ALA A 151 -19.94 5.53 9.54
C ALA A 151 -21.32 5.88 10.11
N ALA A 152 -21.48 7.05 10.71
CA ALA A 152 -22.76 7.55 11.24
C ALA A 152 -23.82 7.83 10.16
N LEU A 153 -23.41 8.06 8.89
CA LEU A 153 -24.37 8.13 7.78
C LEU A 153 -25.00 6.77 7.48
N VAL A 154 -24.24 5.69 7.71
CA VAL A 154 -24.67 4.31 7.43
C VAL A 154 -25.37 3.69 8.64
N CYS A 155 -24.83 3.90 9.83
CA CYS A 155 -25.20 3.25 11.08
C CYS A 155 -25.88 4.21 12.06
N ARG A 156 -27.02 3.81 12.62
CA ARG A 156 -27.79 4.63 13.58
C ARG A 156 -27.26 4.59 15.01
N SER A 157 -26.57 3.52 15.41
CA SER A 157 -26.01 3.40 16.76
C SER A 157 -24.47 3.41 16.74
N PRO A 158 -23.82 3.90 17.81
CA PRO A 158 -22.36 3.87 17.93
C PRO A 158 -21.79 2.46 17.79
N GLU A 159 -22.44 1.46 18.39
CA GLU A 159 -21.99 0.06 18.35
C GLU A 159 -22.03 -0.51 16.92
N ALA A 160 -23.05 -0.14 16.15
CA ALA A 160 -23.13 -0.52 14.73
C ALA A 160 -22.06 0.20 13.91
N ALA A 161 -21.80 1.49 14.18
CA ALA A 161 -20.76 2.25 13.52
C ALA A 161 -19.37 1.65 13.78
N GLU A 162 -19.06 1.25 15.01
CA GLU A 162 -17.80 0.57 15.36
C GLU A 162 -17.62 -0.73 14.55
N LYS A 163 -18.67 -1.56 14.47
CA LYS A 163 -18.61 -2.80 13.67
C LYS A 163 -18.46 -2.52 12.17
N PHE A 164 -19.10 -1.47 11.68
CA PHE A 164 -18.96 -1.04 10.29
C PHE A 164 -17.55 -0.53 9.97
N ILE A 165 -16.92 0.20 10.89
CA ILE A 165 -15.53 0.65 10.77
C ILE A 165 -14.58 -0.56 10.74
N SER A 166 -14.75 -1.53 11.67
CA SER A 166 -13.95 -2.76 11.66
C SER A 166 -14.11 -3.58 10.37
N LEU A 167 -15.32 -3.57 9.77
CA LEU A 167 -15.54 -4.16 8.46
C LEU A 167 -14.74 -3.42 7.38
N CYS A 168 -14.80 -2.08 7.36
CA CYS A 168 -14.06 -1.27 6.40
C CYS A 168 -12.54 -1.45 6.53
N GLU A 169 -12.01 -1.59 7.74
CA GLU A 169 -10.60 -1.94 7.98
C GLU A 169 -10.23 -3.30 7.41
N THR A 170 -11.10 -4.31 7.58
CA THR A 170 -10.90 -5.64 7.00
C THR A 170 -10.90 -5.57 5.48
N MET A 171 -11.86 -4.83 4.89
CA MET A 171 -11.94 -4.62 3.45
C MET A 171 -10.71 -3.88 2.93
N ALA A 172 -10.22 -2.86 3.63
CA ALA A 172 -9.01 -2.14 3.27
C ALA A 172 -7.78 -3.07 3.28
N ARG A 173 -7.66 -3.95 4.29
CA ARG A 173 -6.60 -4.97 4.34
C ARG A 173 -6.68 -5.92 3.15
N ASP A 174 -7.84 -6.47 2.87
CA ASP A 174 -8.00 -7.41 1.75
C ASP A 174 -7.80 -6.74 0.39
N LEU A 175 -8.15 -5.45 0.29
CA LEU A 175 -7.91 -4.62 -0.89
C LEU A 175 -6.41 -4.36 -1.12
N LEU A 176 -5.67 -4.03 -0.06
CA LEU A 176 -4.25 -3.65 -0.15
C LEU A 176 -3.30 -4.85 -0.22
N ARG A 177 -3.62 -5.96 0.47
CA ARG A 177 -2.71 -7.11 0.65
C ARG A 177 -2.13 -7.67 -0.65
N PRO A 178 -2.88 -7.85 -1.76
CA PRO A 178 -2.33 -8.34 -3.02
C PRO A 178 -1.32 -7.37 -3.66
N TYR A 179 -1.32 -6.10 -3.24
CA TYR A 179 -0.54 -5.01 -3.82
C TYR A 179 0.49 -4.44 -2.85
N ALA A 180 0.91 -5.21 -1.83
CA ALA A 180 1.93 -4.77 -0.86
C ALA A 180 3.24 -4.29 -1.52
N PHE A 181 3.63 -4.89 -2.64
CA PHE A 181 4.80 -4.47 -3.41
C PHE A 181 4.64 -3.07 -4.04
N ILE A 182 3.40 -2.66 -4.36
CA ILE A 182 3.09 -1.31 -4.83
C ILE A 182 3.15 -0.32 -3.66
N LEU A 183 2.63 -0.69 -2.48
CA LEU A 183 2.74 0.14 -1.29
C LEU A 183 4.19 0.47 -0.96
N ILE A 184 5.07 -0.53 -0.95
CA ILE A 184 6.50 -0.35 -0.70
C ILE A 184 7.13 0.59 -1.73
N ALA A 185 6.84 0.39 -3.03
CA ALA A 185 7.39 1.23 -4.08
C ALA A 185 6.88 2.67 -3.99
N LEU A 186 5.57 2.84 -3.76
CA LEU A 186 4.92 4.15 -3.66
C LEU A 186 5.41 4.92 -2.44
N SER A 187 5.46 4.30 -1.26
CA SER A 187 5.97 4.95 -0.04
C SER A 187 7.43 5.34 -0.19
N THR A 188 8.27 4.48 -0.78
CA THR A 188 9.69 4.78 -1.04
C THR A 188 9.85 5.98 -1.97
N VAL A 189 9.15 5.98 -3.12
CA VAL A 189 9.25 7.09 -4.08
C VAL A 189 8.67 8.37 -3.50
N LEU A 190 7.58 8.29 -2.74
CA LEU A 190 6.97 9.44 -2.11
C LEU A 190 7.88 10.03 -1.01
N LYS A 191 8.54 9.19 -0.21
CA LYS A 191 9.53 9.62 0.79
C LYS A 191 10.67 10.43 0.16
N ILE A 192 11.18 9.96 -0.99
CA ILE A 192 12.28 10.59 -1.73
C ILE A 192 11.82 11.86 -2.44
N ARG A 193 10.72 11.78 -3.20
CA ARG A 193 10.25 12.88 -4.06
C ARG A 193 9.40 13.92 -3.33
N ARG A 194 8.98 13.60 -2.10
CA ARG A 194 8.12 14.38 -1.20
C ARG A 194 6.69 14.57 -1.69
N THR A 195 6.52 14.90 -2.97
CA THR A 195 5.23 15.16 -3.61
C THR A 195 5.16 14.44 -4.97
N LEU A 196 4.03 13.79 -5.24
CA LEU A 196 3.71 13.16 -6.51
C LEU A 196 2.35 13.64 -7.01
N THR A 197 2.27 13.92 -8.31
CA THR A 197 0.99 14.15 -8.98
C THR A 197 0.22 12.84 -9.17
N GLY A 198 -1.09 12.93 -9.38
CA GLY A 198 -1.93 11.75 -9.66
C GLY A 198 -1.46 10.95 -10.87
N LYS A 199 -0.89 11.63 -11.88
CA LYS A 199 -0.27 10.98 -13.05
C LYS A 199 1.01 10.24 -12.69
N GLU A 200 1.90 10.85 -11.90
CA GLU A 200 3.13 10.18 -11.46
C GLU A 200 2.84 8.94 -10.60
N ILE A 201 1.79 9.00 -9.78
CA ILE A 201 1.30 7.83 -9.03
C ILE A 201 0.84 6.74 -9.99
N ASP A 202 0.05 7.07 -11.03
CA ASP A 202 -0.42 6.09 -12.02
C ASP A 202 0.73 5.45 -12.79
N ASP A 203 1.68 6.26 -13.24
CA ASP A 203 2.87 5.80 -13.96
C ASP A 203 3.73 4.89 -13.05
N LEU A 204 3.87 5.22 -11.76
CA LEU A 204 4.58 4.40 -10.79
C LEU A 204 3.89 3.05 -10.55
N ILE A 205 2.56 3.05 -10.38
CA ILE A 205 1.76 1.83 -10.23
C ILE A 205 1.94 0.93 -11.46
N ALA A 206 1.82 1.49 -12.66
CA ALA A 206 1.97 0.75 -13.91
C ALA A 206 3.37 0.15 -14.05
N ASN A 207 4.42 0.94 -13.80
CA ASN A 207 5.81 0.49 -13.86
C ASN A 207 6.12 -0.60 -12.83
N THR A 208 5.63 -0.43 -11.60
CA THR A 208 5.81 -1.41 -10.52
C THR A 208 5.11 -2.73 -10.86
N CYS A 209 3.90 -2.67 -11.40
CA CYS A 209 3.18 -3.86 -11.86
C CYS A 209 3.93 -4.58 -13.00
N ALA A 210 4.46 -3.83 -13.97
CA ALA A 210 5.23 -4.40 -15.07
C ALA A 210 6.52 -5.07 -14.57
N GLY A 211 7.25 -4.40 -13.68
CA GLY A 211 8.47 -4.93 -13.07
C GLY A 211 8.21 -6.20 -12.25
N PHE A 212 7.15 -6.21 -11.43
CA PHE A 212 6.78 -7.38 -10.63
C PHE A 212 6.43 -8.59 -11.49
N LYS A 213 5.66 -8.38 -12.57
CA LYS A 213 5.33 -9.45 -13.54
C LYS A 213 6.57 -9.99 -14.24
N LEU A 214 7.50 -9.12 -14.62
CA LEU A 214 8.76 -9.52 -15.26
C LEU A 214 9.63 -10.34 -14.31
N ALA A 215 9.76 -9.92 -13.05
CA ALA A 215 10.50 -10.65 -12.03
C ALA A 215 9.88 -12.03 -11.76
N ALA A 216 8.55 -12.11 -11.64
CA ALA A 216 7.85 -13.38 -11.49
C ALA A 216 8.09 -14.31 -12.69
N GLU A 217 8.08 -13.79 -13.91
CA GLU A 217 8.39 -14.56 -15.12
C GLU A 217 9.82 -15.08 -15.13
N HIS A 218 10.79 -14.25 -14.77
CA HIS A 218 12.19 -14.68 -14.65
C HIS A 218 12.35 -15.80 -13.62
N GLY A 219 11.65 -15.71 -12.48
CA GLY A 219 11.59 -16.77 -11.47
C GLY A 219 11.05 -18.08 -12.04
N ARG A 220 9.89 -18.05 -12.71
CA ARG A 220 9.30 -19.26 -13.34
C ARG A 220 10.25 -19.92 -14.35
N ARG A 221 10.96 -19.13 -15.15
CA ARG A 221 11.94 -19.65 -16.11
C ARG A 221 13.18 -20.25 -15.44
N ALA A 222 13.62 -19.69 -14.31
CA ALA A 222 14.70 -20.26 -13.53
C ALA A 222 14.28 -21.61 -12.92
N ASP A 223 13.09 -21.67 -12.34
CA ASP A 223 12.53 -22.91 -11.77
C ASP A 223 12.34 -24.00 -12.82
N TRP A 224 11.85 -23.63 -14.01
CA TRP A 224 11.71 -24.57 -15.13
C TRP A 224 13.06 -25.17 -15.53
N ARG A 225 14.09 -24.33 -15.72
CA ARG A 225 15.46 -24.79 -16.05
C ARG A 225 16.03 -25.68 -14.96
N ALA A 226 15.79 -25.37 -13.69
CA ALA A 226 16.24 -26.20 -12.57
C ALA A 226 15.58 -27.60 -12.61
N ARG A 227 14.28 -27.67 -12.93
CA ARG A 227 13.55 -28.94 -13.07
C ARG A 227 14.02 -29.75 -14.27
N GLU A 228 14.30 -29.12 -15.41
CA GLU A 228 14.87 -29.79 -16.59
C GLU A 228 16.24 -30.39 -16.29
N LEU A 229 17.12 -29.63 -15.61
CA LEU A 229 18.43 -30.13 -15.20
C LEU A 229 18.30 -31.32 -14.23
N ALA A 230 17.41 -31.24 -13.24
CA ALA A 230 17.18 -32.35 -12.30
C ALA A 230 16.63 -33.60 -13.01
N ALA A 231 15.70 -33.43 -13.96
CA ALA A 231 15.15 -34.54 -14.74
C ALA A 231 16.21 -35.19 -15.63
N ASN A 232 17.06 -34.39 -16.28
CA ASN A 232 18.16 -34.90 -17.09
C ASN A 232 19.18 -35.67 -16.24
N SER A 233 19.56 -35.14 -15.07
CA SER A 233 20.45 -35.85 -14.14
C SER A 233 19.86 -37.17 -13.67
N PHE A 234 18.57 -37.19 -13.31
CA PHE A 234 17.87 -38.42 -12.92
C PHE A 234 17.85 -39.45 -14.06
N GLN A 235 17.60 -39.03 -15.30
CA GLN A 235 17.62 -39.92 -16.46
C GLN A 235 19.02 -40.52 -16.70
N ILE A 236 20.07 -39.73 -16.51
CA ILE A 236 21.47 -40.21 -16.61
C ILE A 236 21.76 -41.24 -15.51
N GLU A 237 21.36 -40.97 -14.26
CA GLU A 237 21.52 -41.91 -13.15
C GLU A 237 20.79 -43.24 -13.41
N CYS A 238 19.52 -43.19 -13.80
CA CYS A 238 18.76 -44.40 -14.16
C CYS A 238 19.35 -45.13 -15.38
N GLY A 239 19.89 -44.40 -16.36
CA GLY A 239 20.57 -44.97 -17.53
C GLY A 239 21.84 -45.73 -17.14
N HIS A 240 22.63 -45.21 -16.21
CA HIS A 240 23.83 -45.88 -15.68
C HIS A 240 23.51 -47.18 -14.94
N VAL A 241 22.42 -47.21 -14.15
CA VAL A 241 21.98 -48.42 -13.43
C VAL A 241 21.51 -49.52 -14.39
N ASN A 242 20.87 -49.16 -15.51
CA ASN A 242 20.42 -50.11 -16.53
C ASN A 242 21.58 -50.68 -17.39
N PHE A 243 22.67 -49.94 -17.61
CA PHE A 243 23.83 -50.45 -18.35
C PHE A 243 24.74 -51.36 -17.50
N ALA A 244 24.81 -51.14 -16.18
CA ALA A 244 25.61 -51.96 -15.27
C ALA A 244 25.00 -53.34 -14.97
N SER A 245 23.73 -53.57 -15.36
CA SER A 245 22.96 -54.77 -15.03
C SER A 245 22.76 -55.74 -16.19
N LEU A 246 23.44 -55.55 -17.33
CA LEU A 246 23.50 -56.55 -18.40
C LEU A 246 24.63 -57.57 -18.11
N PRO A 247 24.34 -58.83 -17.75
CA PRO A 247 25.37 -59.84 -17.62
C PRO A 247 25.92 -60.16 -19.02
N GLN A 248 27.22 -59.94 -19.21
CA GLN A 248 27.96 -60.44 -20.36
C GLN A 248 27.77 -61.96 -20.44
N SER A 249 27.01 -62.41 -21.43
CA SER A 249 26.92 -63.83 -21.78
C SER A 249 28.31 -64.28 -22.24
N ALA A 250 28.97 -65.12 -21.43
CA ALA A 250 30.27 -65.68 -21.77
C ALA A 250 30.17 -66.56 -23.02
N PRO A 251 31.14 -66.55 -23.94
CA PRO A 251 31.09 -67.38 -25.14
C PRO A 251 31.34 -68.84 -24.78
N ASP A 252 30.46 -69.72 -25.24
CA ASP A 252 30.59 -71.17 -25.12
C ASP A 252 31.90 -71.65 -25.75
N ARG A 253 32.73 -72.32 -24.93
CA ARG A 253 33.90 -73.04 -25.42
C ARG A 253 33.45 -74.39 -25.99
N VAL A 254 33.68 -74.52 -27.29
CA VAL A 254 33.54 -75.73 -28.10
C VAL A 254 34.33 -76.89 -27.48
N GLY A 255 33.66 -78.04 -27.37
CA GLY A 255 34.24 -79.37 -27.19
C GLY A 255 33.64 -80.31 -28.23
#